data_AF-A0A2G8K844-F1
#
_entry.id   AF-A0A2G8K844-F1
#
_cell.length_a   1.000
_cell.length_b   1.000
_cell.length_c   1.000
_cell.angle_alpha   90.00
_cell.angle_beta   90.00
_cell.angle_gamma   90.00
#
_symmetry.space_group_name_H-M   'P 1'
#
loop_
_entity.id
_entity.type
_entity.pdbx_description
1 polymer ?
#
loop_
_entity_poly.entity_id
_entity_poly.type
_entity_poly.pdbx_seq_one_letter_code
_entity_poly.pdbx_strand_id
1 'polypeptide(L)'
;MLCHQRCIVMKTAIVMIFVNQQFSHIPGYQGIFISCIFAGALSTVSSGINSMVAVTIEDIWKPLRKWLKDHHQIQLHDNDARDTKISKILSVLFGLLSIGLAFLASRLGTLVTIINSVLGIFGAPILGAFLVGMLWRRAVPRAVLCGTLLSISIGVWIIAGSYAQAGKPDAFYAYRISFFWYGTITVLTTMIVSVLLGEILKLFNMAGIEKPVDPSLLCWFL
;
A
#
# COMPACT_ATOMS: atom_id res chain seq x y z
N MET A 1 -16.43 11.96 23.71
CA MET A 1 -16.26 11.71 22.25
C MET A 1 -16.47 12.97 21.39
N LEU A 2 -17.59 13.70 21.52
CA LEU A 2 -17.90 14.88 20.68
C LEU A 2 -16.84 16.02 20.73
N CYS A 3 -16.25 16.28 21.90
CA CYS A 3 -15.21 17.31 22.05
C CYS A 3 -13.90 16.95 21.33
N HIS A 4 -13.52 15.67 21.36
CA HIS A 4 -12.31 15.16 20.70
C HIS A 4 -12.46 15.17 19.17
N GLN A 5 -13.64 14.76 18.68
CA GLN A 5 -14.00 14.84 17.26
C GLN A 5 -13.94 16.28 16.74
N ARG A 6 -14.49 17.25 17.49
CA ARG A 6 -14.43 18.69 17.15
C ARG A 6 -13.00 19.21 17.08
N CYS A 7 -12.13 18.84 18.02
CA CYS A 7 -10.72 19.24 17.99
C CYS A 7 -9.96 18.70 16.77
N ILE A 8 -10.23 17.46 16.35
CA ILE A 8 -9.58 16.86 15.18
C ILE A 8 -10.04 17.57 13.89
N VAL A 9 -11.35 17.79 13.74
CA VAL A 9 -11.91 18.52 12.59
C VAL A 9 -11.35 19.95 12.51
N MET A 10 -11.22 20.63 13.66
CA MET A 10 -10.68 21.98 13.73
C MET A 10 -9.19 22.05 13.34
N LYS A 11 -8.40 21.02 13.67
CA LYS A 11 -6.99 20.92 13.27
C LYS A 11 -6.81 20.73 11.77
N THR A 12 -7.60 19.85 11.15
CA THR A 12 -7.48 19.56 9.71
C THR A 12 -8.08 20.69 8.84
N ALA A 13 -9.10 21.40 9.34
CA ALA A 13 -9.75 22.51 8.64
C ALA A 13 -9.03 23.86 8.80
N ILE A 14 -7.90 23.91 9.52
CA ILE A 14 -7.24 25.17 9.89
C ILE A 14 -6.83 26.01 8.67
N VAL A 15 -6.38 25.34 7.61
CA VAL A 15 -5.98 25.99 6.35
C VAL A 15 -7.18 26.62 5.68
N MET A 16 -8.34 25.94 5.66
CA MET A 16 -9.55 26.49 5.05
C MET A 16 -10.10 27.68 5.85
N ILE A 17 -10.04 27.61 7.18
CA ILE A 17 -10.45 28.72 8.06
C ILE A 17 -9.54 29.93 7.86
N PHE A 18 -8.22 29.71 7.79
CA PHE A 18 -7.25 30.78 7.54
C PHE A 18 -7.48 31.48 6.20
N VAL A 19 -7.70 30.72 5.14
CA VAL A 19 -7.96 31.28 3.81
C VAL A 19 -9.25 32.08 3.78
N ASN A 20 -10.31 31.60 4.42
CA ASN A 20 -11.56 32.35 4.54
C ASN A 20 -11.34 33.67 5.31
N GLN A 21 -10.57 33.66 6.40
CA GLN A 21 -10.33 34.87 7.19
C GLN A 21 -9.51 35.93 6.44
N GLN A 22 -8.42 35.53 5.78
CA GLN A 22 -7.55 36.50 5.08
C GLN A 22 -8.10 36.98 3.74
N PHE A 23 -8.71 36.10 2.97
CA PHE A 23 -9.11 36.39 1.59
C PHE A 23 -10.62 36.62 1.43
N SER A 24 -11.35 36.82 2.53
CA SER A 24 -12.79 37.16 2.52
C SER A 24 -13.13 38.40 1.70
N HIS A 25 -12.18 39.32 1.55
CA HIS A 25 -12.37 40.57 0.81
C HIS A 25 -12.38 40.39 -0.73
N ILE A 26 -11.90 39.26 -1.26
CA ILE A 26 -11.84 38.99 -2.71
C ILE A 26 -12.98 38.04 -3.09
N PRO A 27 -14.02 38.49 -3.82
CA PRO A 27 -15.11 37.63 -4.24
C PRO A 27 -14.61 36.51 -5.16
N GLY A 28 -15.01 35.27 -4.89
CA GLY A 28 -14.65 34.10 -5.71
C GLY A 28 -13.33 33.40 -5.35
N TYR A 29 -12.45 34.03 -4.57
CA TYR A 29 -11.15 33.43 -4.20
C TYR A 29 -11.31 32.12 -3.40
N GLN A 30 -12.24 32.11 -2.44
CA GLN A 30 -12.58 30.91 -1.69
C GLN A 30 -13.07 29.76 -2.60
N GLY A 31 -13.81 30.09 -3.67
CA GLY A 31 -14.29 29.11 -4.64
C GLY A 31 -13.14 28.44 -5.38
N ILE A 32 -12.22 29.25 -5.94
CA ILE A 32 -11.02 28.75 -6.63
C ILE A 32 -10.18 27.87 -5.70
N PHE A 33 -9.96 28.32 -4.46
CA PHE A 33 -9.19 27.57 -3.48
C PHE A 33 -9.76 26.18 -3.18
N ILE A 34 -11.07 26.11 -2.94
CA ILE A 34 -11.79 24.85 -2.69
C ILE A 34 -11.75 23.96 -3.94
N SER A 35 -11.94 24.54 -5.13
CA SER A 35 -11.83 23.81 -6.41
C SER A 35 -10.45 23.17 -6.59
N CYS A 36 -9.36 23.87 -6.27
CA CYS A 36 -8.00 23.32 -6.35
C CYS A 36 -7.78 22.14 -5.38
N ILE A 37 -8.28 22.23 -4.15
CA ILE A 37 -8.20 21.13 -3.17
C ILE A 37 -8.94 19.90 -3.69
N PHE A 38 -10.17 20.09 -4.18
CA PHE A 38 -10.95 18.99 -4.75
C PHE A 38 -10.28 18.39 -5.98
N ALA A 39 -9.71 19.21 -6.87
CA ALA A 39 -8.98 18.73 -8.04
C ALA A 39 -7.77 17.85 -7.64
N GLY A 40 -6.96 18.28 -6.67
CA GLY A 40 -5.83 17.49 -6.16
C GLY A 40 -6.26 16.17 -5.50
N ALA A 41 -7.32 16.21 -4.67
CA ALA A 41 -7.87 15.03 -4.03
C ALA A 41 -8.43 14.02 -5.06
N LEU A 42 -9.23 14.50 -6.01
CA LEU A 42 -9.82 13.69 -7.06
C LEU A 42 -8.76 13.10 -8.00
N SER A 43 -7.67 13.82 -8.28
CA SER A 43 -6.56 13.32 -9.07
C SER A 43 -5.91 12.08 -8.44
N THR A 44 -5.62 12.15 -7.13
CA THR A 44 -5.03 11.02 -6.38
C THR A 44 -5.98 9.83 -6.30
N VAL A 45 -7.27 10.09 -6.04
CA VAL A 45 -8.30 9.03 -5.98
C VAL A 45 -8.46 8.36 -7.35
N SER A 46 -8.50 9.15 -8.43
CA SER A 46 -8.61 8.65 -9.79
C SER A 46 -7.43 7.77 -10.17
N SER A 47 -6.19 8.22 -9.91
CA SER A 47 -4.99 7.41 -10.18
C SER A 47 -4.96 6.13 -9.33
N GLY A 48 -5.40 6.20 -8.06
CA GLY A 48 -5.47 5.03 -7.18
C GLY A 48 -6.47 3.97 -7.68
N ILE A 49 -7.69 4.40 -8.04
CA ILE A 49 -8.72 3.51 -8.60
C ILE A 49 -8.25 2.90 -9.92
N ASN A 50 -7.69 3.71 -10.82
CA ASN A 50 -7.19 3.22 -12.10
C ASN A 50 -6.10 2.16 -11.93
N SER A 51 -5.14 2.38 -11.02
CA SER A 51 -4.10 1.40 -10.71
C SER A 51 -4.66 0.11 -10.11
N MET A 52 -5.62 0.19 -9.19
CA MET A 52 -6.25 -1.02 -8.61
C MET A 52 -7.01 -1.84 -9.66
N VAL A 53 -7.72 -1.17 -10.58
CA VAL A 53 -8.41 -1.82 -11.69
C VAL A 53 -7.40 -2.51 -12.60
N ALA A 54 -6.33 -1.81 -12.98
CA ALA A 54 -5.28 -2.37 -13.83
C ALA A 54 -4.63 -3.60 -13.18
N VAL A 55 -4.21 -3.50 -11.92
CA VAL A 55 -3.63 -4.62 -11.15
C VAL A 55 -4.61 -5.80 -11.05
N THR A 56 -5.89 -5.55 -10.78
CA THR A 56 -6.91 -6.62 -10.72
C THR A 56 -7.05 -7.33 -12.07
N ILE A 57 -6.97 -6.60 -13.18
CA ILE A 57 -7.10 -7.19 -14.50
C ILE A 57 -5.85 -7.99 -14.90
N GLU A 58 -4.68 -7.38 -14.75
CA GLU A 58 -3.42 -7.98 -15.17
C GLU A 58 -3.02 -9.17 -14.27
N ASP A 59 -3.17 -9.03 -12.94
CA ASP A 59 -2.66 -10.03 -11.99
C ASP A 59 -3.70 -11.10 -11.62
N ILE A 60 -5.00 -10.80 -11.71
CA ILE A 60 -6.07 -11.73 -11.30
C ILE A 60 -6.90 -12.19 -12.50
N TRP A 61 -7.51 -11.26 -13.24
CA TRP A 61 -8.47 -11.60 -14.28
C TRP A 61 -7.84 -12.36 -15.45
N LYS A 62 -6.75 -11.86 -16.02
CA LYS A 62 -6.09 -12.50 -17.18
C LYS A 62 -5.51 -13.88 -16.83
N PRO A 63 -4.78 -14.08 -15.72
CA PRO A 63 -4.30 -15.41 -15.33
C PRO A 63 -5.43 -16.38 -15.02
N LEU A 64 -6.48 -15.94 -14.32
CA LEU A 64 -7.67 -16.76 -14.03
C LEU A 64 -8.37 -17.19 -15.32
N ARG A 65 -8.50 -16.27 -16.29
CA ARG A 65 -9.09 -16.54 -17.60
C ARG A 65 -8.29 -17.59 -18.37
N LYS A 66 -6.96 -17.49 -18.35
CA LYS A 66 -6.06 -18.47 -18.96
C LYS A 66 -6.22 -19.84 -18.30
N TRP A 67 -6.23 -19.89 -16.98
CA TRP A 67 -6.43 -21.13 -16.22
C TRP A 67 -7.79 -21.80 -16.53
N LEU A 68 -8.88 -21.02 -16.61
CA LEU A 68 -10.21 -21.51 -16.98
C LEU A 68 -10.27 -22.06 -18.41
N LYS A 69 -9.59 -21.41 -19.35
CA LYS A 69 -9.49 -21.88 -20.74
C LYS A 69 -8.80 -23.25 -20.81
N ASP A 70 -7.70 -23.41 -20.06
CA ASP A 70 -6.90 -24.62 -20.06
C ASP A 70 -7.59 -25.80 -19.33
N HIS A 71 -8.34 -25.54 -18.25
CA HIS A 71 -8.97 -26.61 -17.44
C HIS A 71 -10.43 -26.93 -17.82
N HIS A 72 -11.21 -25.96 -18.31
CA HIS A 72 -12.64 -26.15 -18.59
C HIS A 72 -12.99 -26.14 -20.08
N GLN A 73 -12.01 -26.06 -20.99
CA GLN A 73 -12.19 -25.97 -22.46
C GLN A 73 -13.21 -24.90 -22.91
N ILE A 74 -13.39 -23.84 -22.11
CA ILE A 74 -14.25 -22.72 -22.50
C ILE A 74 -13.48 -21.89 -23.52
N GLN A 75 -13.94 -21.84 -24.77
CA GLN A 75 -13.39 -20.95 -25.78
C GLN A 75 -13.71 -19.48 -25.43
N LEU A 76 -12.88 -18.89 -24.58
CA LEU A 76 -12.93 -17.47 -24.29
C LEU A 76 -12.19 -16.75 -25.42
N HIS A 77 -12.93 -16.25 -26.42
CA HIS A 77 -12.41 -15.39 -27.46
C HIS A 77 -11.79 -14.12 -26.84
N ASP A 78 -10.58 -13.74 -27.26
CA ASP A 78 -9.93 -12.49 -26.86
C ASP A 78 -10.74 -11.33 -27.39
N ASN A 79 -11.55 -10.77 -26.51
CA ASN A 79 -12.50 -9.74 -26.84
C ASN A 79 -12.18 -8.56 -25.94
N ASP A 80 -11.32 -7.67 -26.41
CA ASP A 80 -10.87 -6.46 -25.69
C ASP A 80 -12.04 -5.60 -25.22
N ALA A 81 -13.18 -5.68 -25.93
CA ALA A 81 -14.43 -5.04 -25.54
C ALA A 81 -15.03 -5.58 -24.23
N ARG A 82 -14.80 -6.87 -23.90
CA ARG A 82 -15.22 -7.47 -22.63
C ARG A 82 -14.33 -7.03 -21.49
N ASP A 83 -13.01 -7.04 -21.69
CA ASP A 83 -12.06 -6.60 -20.66
C ASP A 83 -12.27 -5.12 -20.33
N THR A 84 -12.53 -4.28 -21.34
CA THR A 84 -12.92 -2.87 -21.14
C THR A 84 -14.20 -2.70 -20.32
N LYS A 85 -15.22 -3.55 -20.55
CA LYS A 85 -16.45 -3.53 -19.75
C LYS A 85 -16.18 -3.90 -18.29
N ILE A 86 -15.33 -4.90 -18.07
CA ILE A 86 -14.92 -5.34 -16.73
C ILE A 86 -14.13 -4.24 -16.02
N SER A 87 -13.20 -3.56 -16.70
CA SER A 87 -12.47 -2.40 -16.14
C SER A 87 -13.43 -1.31 -15.67
N LYS A 88 -14.47 -0.99 -16.45
CA LYS A 88 -15.46 0.02 -16.09
C LYS A 88 -16.28 -0.41 -14.86
N ILE A 89 -16.70 -1.68 -14.79
CA ILE A 89 -17.42 -2.23 -13.64
C ILE A 89 -16.54 -2.18 -12.39
N LEU A 90 -15.29 -2.65 -12.47
CA LEU A 90 -14.33 -2.61 -11.37
C LEU A 90 -14.06 -1.17 -10.91
N SER A 91 -13.95 -0.21 -11.82
CA SER A 91 -13.77 1.20 -11.50
C SER A 91 -14.92 1.74 -10.65
N VAL A 92 -16.16 1.41 -11.01
CA VAL A 92 -17.35 1.80 -10.22
C VAL A 92 -17.36 1.10 -8.86
N LEU A 93 -17.03 -0.19 -8.80
CA LEU A 93 -16.99 -0.95 -7.54
C LEU A 93 -15.94 -0.40 -6.57
N PHE A 94 -14.70 -0.14 -7.03
CA PHE A 94 -13.66 0.46 -6.19
C PHE A 94 -14.00 1.90 -5.80
N GLY A 95 -14.67 2.67 -6.67
CA GLY A 95 -15.19 4.00 -6.33
C GLY A 95 -16.23 3.95 -5.20
N LEU A 96 -17.20 3.03 -5.28
CA LEU A 96 -18.19 2.82 -4.22
C LEU A 96 -17.55 2.34 -2.92
N LEU A 97 -16.57 1.43 -3.00
CA LEU A 97 -15.80 0.97 -1.85
C LEU A 97 -15.05 2.14 -1.19
N SER A 98 -14.43 3.02 -1.99
CA SER A 98 -13.74 4.21 -1.49
C SER A 98 -14.68 5.16 -0.75
N ILE A 99 -15.91 5.34 -1.23
CA ILE A 99 -16.94 6.13 -0.54
C ILE A 99 -17.29 5.47 0.80
N GLY A 100 -17.46 4.14 0.83
CA GLY A 100 -17.69 3.38 2.07
C GLY A 100 -16.56 3.57 3.09
N LEU A 101 -15.31 3.48 2.64
CA LEU A 101 -14.13 3.71 3.49
C LEU A 101 -14.03 5.16 3.99
N ALA A 102 -14.48 6.15 3.22
CA ALA A 102 -14.51 7.54 3.64
C ALA A 102 -15.44 7.75 4.85
N PHE A 103 -16.59 7.07 4.89
CA PHE A 103 -17.47 7.09 6.07
C PHE A 103 -16.81 6.47 7.30
N LEU A 104 -16.04 5.39 7.12
CA LEU A 104 -15.29 4.78 8.22
C LEU A 104 -14.17 5.72 8.70
N ALA A 105 -13.44 6.33 7.78
CA ALA A 105 -12.36 7.28 8.06
C ALA A 105 -12.82 8.47 8.90
N SER A 106 -14.08 8.92 8.74
CA SER A 106 -14.67 9.98 9.54
C SER A 106 -14.74 9.66 11.04
N ARG A 107 -14.70 8.37 11.43
CA ARG A 107 -14.73 7.91 12.83
C ARG A 107 -13.35 7.61 13.40
N LEU A 108 -12.31 7.68 12.57
CA LEU A 108 -10.95 7.39 12.99
C LEU A 108 -10.28 8.66 13.56
N GLY A 109 -9.16 8.47 14.26
CA GLY A 109 -8.37 9.56 14.85
C GLY A 109 -7.67 10.42 13.79
N THR A 110 -6.42 10.80 14.04
CA THR A 110 -5.66 11.60 13.07
C THR A 110 -5.41 10.81 11.78
N LEU A 111 -6.06 11.22 10.68
CA LEU A 111 -5.96 10.55 9.36
C LEU A 111 -4.51 10.40 8.88
N VAL A 112 -3.68 11.42 9.11
CA VAL A 112 -2.24 11.41 8.74
C VAL A 112 -1.48 10.27 9.42
N THR A 113 -1.78 9.98 10.69
CA THR A 113 -1.14 8.87 11.41
C THR A 113 -1.56 7.54 10.82
N ILE A 114 -2.83 7.40 10.47
CA ILE A 114 -3.41 6.14 9.97
C ILE A 114 -2.90 5.83 8.58
N ILE A 115 -2.93 6.81 7.66
CA ILE A 115 -2.48 6.58 6.29
C ILE A 115 -0.98 6.23 6.26
N ASN A 116 -0.14 6.92 7.01
CA ASN A 116 1.29 6.62 7.09
C ASN A 116 1.56 5.26 7.75
N SER A 117 0.76 4.88 8.75
CA SER A 117 0.86 3.57 9.39
C SER A 117 0.54 2.43 8.42
N VAL A 118 -0.54 2.57 7.64
CA VAL A 118 -0.93 1.57 6.63
C VAL A 118 0.09 1.50 5.50
N LEU A 119 0.50 2.65 4.95
CA LEU A 119 1.55 2.70 3.92
C LEU A 119 2.88 2.13 4.43
N GLY A 120 3.23 2.35 5.69
CA GLY A 120 4.44 1.82 6.31
C GLY A 120 4.42 0.30 6.49
N ILE A 121 3.30 -0.31 6.89
CA ILE A 121 3.22 -1.78 7.03
C ILE A 121 3.23 -2.48 5.68
N PHE A 122 2.47 -1.97 4.70
CA PHE A 122 2.31 -2.69 3.43
C PHE A 122 3.35 -2.28 2.39
N GLY A 123 3.58 -0.98 2.24
CA GLY A 123 4.50 -0.45 1.23
C GLY A 123 5.96 -0.73 1.57
N ALA A 124 6.34 -0.69 2.85
CA ALA A 124 7.75 -0.78 3.23
C ALA A 124 8.32 -2.22 3.10
N PRO A 125 7.62 -3.31 3.46
CA PRO A 125 8.04 -4.68 3.11
C PRO A 125 8.20 -4.92 1.61
N ILE A 126 7.29 -4.39 0.80
CA ILE A 126 7.39 -4.50 -0.66
C ILE A 126 8.66 -3.80 -1.14
N LEU A 127 8.93 -2.59 -0.65
CA LEU A 127 10.19 -1.90 -0.90
C LEU A 127 11.41 -2.73 -0.45
N GLY A 128 11.38 -3.34 0.73
CA GLY A 128 12.42 -4.23 1.23
C GLY A 128 12.67 -5.44 0.31
N ALA A 129 11.60 -6.06 -0.20
CA ALA A 129 11.69 -7.17 -1.14
C ALA A 129 12.35 -6.73 -2.47
N PHE A 130 11.97 -5.57 -3.00
CA PHE A 130 12.61 -4.98 -4.17
C PHE A 130 14.08 -4.66 -3.93
N LEU A 131 14.43 -4.08 -2.78
CA LEU A 131 15.81 -3.77 -2.42
C LEU A 131 16.67 -5.03 -2.33
N VAL A 132 16.17 -6.12 -1.74
CA VAL A 132 16.88 -7.41 -1.73
C VAL A 132 17.07 -7.93 -3.15
N GLY A 133 16.04 -7.85 -3.99
CA GLY A 133 16.13 -8.29 -5.40
C GLY A 133 17.15 -7.49 -6.21
N MET A 134 17.24 -6.18 -5.99
CA MET A 134 18.17 -5.29 -6.72
C MET A 134 19.60 -5.33 -6.17
N LEU A 135 19.76 -5.29 -4.85
CA LEU A 135 21.08 -5.14 -4.21
C LEU A 135 21.74 -6.49 -3.91
N TRP A 136 20.97 -7.56 -3.73
CA TRP A 136 21.48 -8.88 -3.38
C TRP A 136 21.42 -9.83 -4.58
N ARG A 137 22.53 -9.96 -5.30
CA ARG A 137 22.68 -10.87 -6.47
C ARG A 137 22.33 -12.32 -6.16
N ARG A 138 22.38 -12.69 -4.89
CA ARG A 138 22.14 -14.02 -4.34
C ARG A 138 20.70 -14.20 -3.82
N ALA A 139 19.76 -13.32 -4.14
CA ALA A 139 18.39 -13.38 -3.62
C ALA A 139 17.64 -14.64 -4.07
N VAL A 140 17.00 -15.33 -3.12
CA VAL A 140 16.17 -16.52 -3.39
C VAL A 140 14.69 -16.12 -3.35
N PRO A 141 13.89 -16.36 -4.41
CA PRO A 141 12.49 -15.91 -4.46
C PRO A 141 11.63 -16.40 -3.28
N ARG A 142 11.82 -17.67 -2.87
CA ARG A 142 11.11 -18.23 -1.71
C ARG A 142 11.44 -17.52 -0.40
N ALA A 143 12.71 -17.17 -0.20
CA ALA A 143 13.16 -16.46 0.99
C ALA A 143 12.62 -15.03 1.04
N VAL A 144 12.62 -14.33 -0.10
CA VAL A 144 12.06 -12.97 -0.23
C VAL A 144 10.56 -12.98 0.04
N LEU A 145 9.82 -13.96 -0.49
CA LEU A 145 8.38 -14.09 -0.23
C LEU A 145 8.10 -14.32 1.27
N CYS A 146 8.79 -15.28 1.90
CA CYS A 146 8.65 -15.56 3.33
C CYS A 146 9.03 -14.34 4.19
N GLY A 147 10.14 -13.66 3.88
CA GLY A 147 10.57 -12.46 4.59
C GLY A 147 9.57 -11.32 4.49
N THR A 148 8.96 -11.13 3.31
CA THR A 148 7.93 -10.12 3.09
C THR A 148 6.68 -10.43 3.93
N LEU A 149 6.17 -11.66 3.87
CA LEU A 149 4.99 -12.07 4.65
C LEU A 149 5.21 -11.94 6.16
N LEU A 150 6.36 -12.40 6.67
CA LEU A 150 6.72 -12.29 8.08
C LEU A 150 6.80 -10.83 8.54
N SER A 151 7.44 -9.96 7.75
CA SER A 151 7.54 -8.54 8.08
C SER A 151 6.18 -7.83 8.10
N ILE A 152 5.24 -8.19 7.21
CA ILE A 152 3.87 -7.70 7.24
C ILE A 152 3.17 -8.17 8.52
N SER A 153 3.29 -9.45 8.88
CA SER A 153 2.72 -9.98 10.13
C SER A 153 3.26 -9.27 11.37
N ILE A 154 4.56 -9.01 11.42
CA ILE A 154 5.19 -8.24 12.51
C ILE A 154 4.69 -6.80 12.53
N GLY A 155 4.59 -6.15 11.36
CA GLY A 155 4.05 -4.79 11.24
C GLY A 155 2.61 -4.68 11.76
N VAL A 156 1.75 -5.62 11.35
CA VAL A 156 0.35 -5.71 11.83
C VAL A 156 0.32 -5.91 13.35
N TRP A 157 1.17 -6.78 13.89
CA TRP A 157 1.28 -7.01 15.34
C TRP A 157 1.67 -5.74 16.12
N ILE A 158 2.68 -5.02 15.65
CA ILE A 158 3.15 -3.76 16.26
C ILE A 158 2.02 -2.73 16.29
N ILE A 159 1.32 -2.55 15.17
CA ILE A 159 0.27 -1.53 15.08
C ILE A 159 -0.98 -1.93 15.88
N ALA A 160 -1.41 -3.19 15.81
CA ALA A 160 -2.50 -3.69 16.63
C ALA A 160 -2.20 -3.51 18.13
N GLY A 161 -0.97 -3.82 18.56
CA GLY A 161 -0.52 -3.60 19.94
C GLY A 161 -0.46 -2.12 20.32
N SER A 162 -0.04 -1.23 19.40
CA SER A 162 -0.03 0.22 19.62
C SER A 162 -1.42 0.80 19.89
N TYR A 163 -2.45 0.31 19.19
CA TYR A 163 -3.84 0.72 19.43
C TYR A 163 -4.44 0.04 20.66
N ALA A 164 -4.13 -1.23 20.93
CA ALA A 164 -4.68 -1.97 22.05
C ALA A 164 -4.12 -1.54 23.41
N GLN A 165 -2.87 -1.07 23.45
CA GLN A 165 -2.16 -0.67 24.67
C GLN A 165 -1.97 0.84 24.79
N ALA A 166 -2.69 1.62 23.97
CA ALA A 166 -2.65 3.07 24.00
C ALA A 166 -2.96 3.61 25.41
N GLY A 167 -2.00 4.32 26.00
CA GLY A 167 -2.15 4.97 27.32
C GLY A 167 -1.88 4.09 28.53
N LYS A 168 -1.43 2.84 28.39
CA LYS A 168 -1.04 1.98 29.52
C LYS A 168 0.44 2.15 29.89
N PRO A 169 0.79 2.33 31.18
CA PRO A 169 2.17 2.49 31.62
C PRO A 169 3.04 1.23 31.39
N ASP A 170 2.42 0.05 31.34
CA ASP A 170 3.10 -1.25 31.19
C ASP A 170 3.19 -1.73 29.73
N ALA A 171 2.91 -0.84 28.77
CA ALA A 171 2.94 -1.19 27.35
C ALA A 171 4.38 -1.48 26.88
N PHE A 172 4.54 -2.58 26.14
CA PHE A 172 5.82 -2.97 25.56
C PHE A 172 6.42 -1.82 24.72
N TYR A 173 7.73 -1.57 24.85
CA TYR A 173 8.39 -0.40 24.25
C TYR A 173 8.15 -0.27 22.74
N ALA A 174 8.03 -1.39 22.01
CA ALA A 174 7.78 -1.35 20.57
C ALA A 174 6.43 -0.70 20.18
N TYR A 175 5.45 -0.69 21.08
CA TYR A 175 4.13 -0.09 20.84
C TYR A 175 4.10 1.42 21.08
N ARG A 176 5.15 1.99 21.69
CA ARG A 176 5.29 3.43 21.94
C ARG A 176 6.09 4.16 20.86
N ILE A 177 6.66 3.41 19.93
CA ILE A 177 7.47 3.95 18.84
C ILE A 177 6.61 4.84 17.93
N SER A 178 7.17 5.96 17.46
CA SER A 178 6.44 6.85 16.55
C SER A 178 6.16 6.18 15.21
N PHE A 179 5.00 6.47 14.62
CA PHE A 179 4.51 5.79 13.40
C PHE A 179 5.48 5.85 12.19
N PHE A 180 6.37 6.84 12.13
CA PHE A 180 7.39 6.94 11.09
C PHE A 180 8.40 5.77 11.10
N TRP A 181 8.68 5.19 12.26
CA TRP A 181 9.63 4.09 12.40
C TRP A 181 9.05 2.73 12.01
N TYR A 182 7.72 2.62 11.90
CA TYR A 182 7.09 1.36 11.49
C TYR A 182 7.58 0.91 10.12
N GLY A 183 7.67 1.83 9.14
CA GLY A 183 8.17 1.51 7.81
C GLY A 183 9.65 1.10 7.79
N THR A 184 10.50 1.75 8.59
CA THR A 184 11.92 1.39 8.64
C THR A 184 12.14 0.03 9.30
N ILE A 185 11.40 -0.28 10.37
CA ILE A 185 11.48 -1.57 11.06
C ILE A 185 11.03 -2.68 10.12
N THR A 186 9.90 -2.50 9.43
CA THR A 186 9.39 -3.52 8.50
C THR A 186 10.33 -3.73 7.32
N VAL A 187 10.90 -2.68 6.70
CA VAL A 187 11.93 -2.82 5.63
C VAL A 187 13.14 -3.62 6.11
N LEU A 188 13.71 -3.24 7.26
CA LEU A 188 14.90 -3.91 7.79
C LEU A 188 14.63 -5.37 8.13
N THR A 189 13.48 -5.65 8.75
CA THR A 189 13.09 -7.04 9.03
C THR A 189 12.89 -7.85 7.74
N THR A 190 12.27 -7.28 6.70
CA THR A 190 12.17 -7.95 5.40
C THR A 190 13.55 -8.28 4.85
N MET A 191 14.48 -7.32 4.85
CA MET A 191 15.83 -7.51 4.31
C MET A 191 16.61 -8.58 5.09
N ILE A 192 16.64 -8.46 6.42
CA ILE A 192 17.37 -9.38 7.29
C ILE A 192 16.81 -10.80 7.15
N VAL A 193 15.49 -10.97 7.26
CA VAL A 193 14.88 -12.30 7.16
C VAL A 193 15.08 -12.90 5.77
N SER A 194 14.93 -12.11 4.71
CA SER A 194 15.10 -12.59 3.34
C SER A 194 16.53 -13.04 3.05
N VAL A 195 17.54 -12.31 3.55
CA VAL A 195 18.96 -12.68 3.38
C VAL A 195 19.30 -13.90 4.24
N LEU A 196 18.95 -13.89 5.53
CA LEU A 196 19.26 -15.01 6.42
C LEU A 196 18.60 -16.31 5.96
N LEU A 197 17.31 -16.27 5.65
CA LEU A 197 16.59 -17.44 5.14
C LEU A 197 17.12 -17.87 3.77
N GLY A 198 17.54 -16.90 2.94
CA GLY A 198 18.18 -17.17 1.65
C GLY A 198 19.50 -17.94 1.79
N GLU A 199 20.37 -17.52 2.70
CA GLU A 199 21.65 -18.21 2.96
C GLU A 199 21.43 -19.57 3.64
N ILE A 200 20.52 -19.68 4.60
CA ILE A 200 20.16 -20.95 5.25
C ILE A 200 19.62 -21.95 4.22
N LEU A 201 18.68 -21.54 3.36
CA LEU A 201 18.12 -22.42 2.34
C LEU A 201 19.18 -22.90 1.34
N LYS A 202 20.21 -22.11 1.05
CA LYS A 202 21.34 -22.53 0.22
C LYS A 202 22.27 -23.51 0.92
N LEU A 203 22.49 -23.34 2.22
CA LEU A 203 23.28 -24.28 3.02
C LEU A 203 22.62 -25.66 3.06
N PHE A 204 21.29 -25.72 3.18
CA PHE A 204 20.53 -26.98 3.13
C PHE A 204 20.43 -27.57 1.73
N ASN A 205 20.40 -26.73 0.70
CA ASN A 205 20.22 -27.13 -0.69
C ASN A 205 21.56 -27.00 -1.44
N MET A 206 22.56 -27.82 -1.07
CA MET A 206 23.79 -27.96 -1.83
C MET A 206 23.46 -28.43 -3.26
N ALA A 207 23.78 -27.60 -4.26
CA ALA A 207 23.54 -27.77 -5.70
C ALA A 207 22.06 -27.68 -6.15
N GLY A 208 21.67 -26.59 -6.82
CA GLY A 208 20.47 -26.62 -7.68
C GLY A 208 19.75 -25.30 -7.98
N ILE A 209 20.09 -24.17 -7.34
CA ILE A 209 19.41 -22.88 -7.61
C ILE A 209 20.43 -21.77 -7.95
N GLU A 210 21.47 -22.10 -8.72
CA GLU A 210 22.12 -21.08 -9.54
C GLU A 210 21.55 -21.23 -10.95
N LYS A 211 20.39 -20.60 -11.20
CA LYS A 211 20.10 -20.22 -12.58
C LYS A 211 21.10 -19.10 -12.90
N PRO A 212 21.97 -19.26 -13.91
CA PRO A 212 22.85 -18.17 -14.31
C PRO A 212 21.98 -16.95 -14.59
N VAL A 213 22.31 -15.83 -13.97
CA VAL A 213 21.64 -14.56 -14.25
C VAL A 213 22.03 -14.19 -15.67
N ASP A 214 21.09 -14.27 -16.62
CA ASP A 214 21.34 -13.95 -18.02
C ASP A 214 21.93 -12.53 -18.12
N PRO A 215 23.16 -12.37 -18.68
CA PRO A 215 23.82 -11.07 -18.74
C PRO A 215 23.02 -10.01 -19.51
N SER A 216 22.11 -10.43 -20.40
CA SER A 216 21.23 -9.56 -21.18
C SER A 216 20.20 -8.80 -20.33
N LEU A 217 19.79 -9.34 -19.17
CA LEU A 217 18.87 -8.65 -18.25
C LEU A 217 19.56 -7.49 -17.50
N LEU A 218 20.87 -7.58 -17.29
CA LEU A 218 21.68 -6.53 -16.65
C LEU A 218 22.00 -5.37 -17.61
N CYS A 219 22.01 -5.61 -18.91
CA CYS A 219 22.35 -4.62 -19.94
C CYS A 219 21.30 -3.50 -20.11
N TRP A 220 20.09 -3.67 -19.54
CA TRP A 220 19.07 -2.62 -19.50
C TRP A 220 19.25 -1.62 -18.35
N PHE A 221 20.10 -1.95 -17.36
CA PHE A 221 20.34 -1.13 -16.17
C PHE A 221 21.72 -0.42 -16.17
N LEU A 222 22.55 -0.67 -17.18
CA LEU A 222 23.89 -0.10 -17.41
C LEU A 222 23.87 0.76 -18.67
#